data_AF-T1IHB5-F1
#
_entry.id   AF-T1IHB5-F1
#
_cell.length_a   1.000
_cell.length_b   1.000
_cell.length_c   1.000
_cell.angle_alpha   90.00
_cell.angle_beta   90.00
_cell.angle_gamma   90.00
#
_symmetry.space_group_name_H-M   'P 1'
#
loop_
_entity.id
_entity.type
_entity.pdbx_description
1 polymer ?
#
loop_
_entity_poly.entity_id
_entity_poly.type
_entity_poly.pdbx_seq_one_letter_code
_entity_poly.pdbx_strand_id
1 'polypeptide(L)'
;MLRWTLFVFLPFLAYAHHNHDPESGSLPQDGPCSNPPAAQEKFQINELTGRWYAARSNYDSDKDRQCVEIKIEQDGNDILGTCYFKTETSNNTKVEEKYSPIADQPGRYNSYLRATPGGDYVPCNLTFTIVKVEGDNALEYACKEEGNQHIDFYRSYSRKLPVSEDADNQFIQIVKDN
;
A
#
# COMPACT_ATOMS: atom_id res chain seq x y z
N MET A 1 -31.11 35.81 -28.33
CA MET A 1 -29.96 36.03 -27.41
C MET A 1 -29.96 34.91 -26.37
N LEU A 2 -29.23 33.82 -26.60
CA LEU A 2 -29.02 32.77 -25.60
C LEU A 2 -27.52 32.70 -25.34
N ARG A 3 -27.10 33.15 -24.15
CA ARG A 3 -25.72 33.02 -23.67
C ARG A 3 -25.54 31.59 -23.15
N TRP A 4 -24.72 30.81 -23.84
CA TRP A 4 -24.19 29.55 -23.34
C TRP A 4 -23.07 29.86 -22.34
N THR A 5 -23.31 29.57 -21.07
CA THR A 5 -22.26 29.61 -20.04
C THR A 5 -21.46 28.32 -20.17
N LEU A 6 -20.24 28.40 -20.71
CA LEU A 6 -19.25 27.34 -20.58
C LEU A 6 -18.92 27.20 -19.09
N PHE A 7 -19.45 26.17 -18.44
CA PHE A 7 -18.86 25.63 -17.23
C PHE A 7 -17.60 24.88 -17.64
N VAL A 8 -16.46 25.57 -17.55
CA VAL A 8 -15.16 24.90 -17.49
C VAL A 8 -15.14 24.17 -16.15
N PHE A 9 -15.55 22.90 -16.16
CA PHE A 9 -15.14 21.95 -15.14
C PHE A 9 -13.62 21.86 -15.24
N LEU A 10 -12.92 22.70 -14.47
CA LEU A 10 -11.56 22.39 -14.05
C LEU A 10 -11.69 21.06 -13.31
N PRO A 11 -11.17 19.93 -13.86
CA PRO A 11 -11.20 18.70 -13.11
C PRO A 11 -10.42 18.99 -11.82
N PHE A 12 -11.09 18.74 -10.70
CA PHE A 12 -10.48 18.65 -9.38
C PHE A 12 -9.42 17.53 -9.42
N LEU A 13 -8.29 17.82 -10.03
CA LEU A 13 -6.99 17.20 -9.78
C LEU A 13 -6.38 17.91 -8.56
N ALA A 14 -7.17 18.09 -7.51
CA ALA A 14 -6.65 17.96 -6.16
C ALA A 14 -6.39 16.46 -6.01
N TYR A 15 -5.36 15.93 -6.66
CA TYR A 15 -4.08 15.68 -6.00
C TYR A 15 -4.37 15.26 -4.57
N ALA A 16 -4.31 13.95 -4.32
CA ALA A 16 -4.02 13.41 -3.01
C ALA A 16 -2.81 14.19 -2.51
N HIS A 17 -3.09 15.26 -1.77
CA HIS A 17 -2.07 16.17 -1.30
C HIS A 17 -1.24 15.36 -0.33
N HIS A 18 0.07 15.50 -0.47
CA HIS A 18 1.07 14.78 0.28
C HIS A 18 0.83 14.92 1.78
N ASN A 19 0.08 13.97 2.35
CA ASN A 19 0.19 13.67 3.76
C ASN A 19 1.37 12.72 3.90
N HIS A 20 2.56 13.22 3.57
CA HIS A 20 3.75 12.75 4.25
C HIS A 20 3.51 13.21 5.68
N ASP A 21 2.88 12.36 6.48
CA ASP A 21 2.72 12.63 7.89
C ASP A 21 4.16 12.72 8.44
N PRO A 22 4.62 13.91 8.88
CA PRO A 22 5.99 14.07 9.34
C PRO A 22 6.24 13.27 10.63
N GLU A 23 5.18 12.79 11.29
CA GLU A 23 5.26 11.79 12.37
C GLU A 23 5.31 10.36 11.85
N SER A 24 4.92 10.09 10.60
CA SER A 24 4.84 8.74 10.04
C SER A 24 6.09 8.30 9.29
N GLY A 25 7.17 9.07 9.26
CA GLY A 25 8.44 8.49 8.85
C GLY A 25 8.75 7.38 9.84
N SER A 26 8.62 6.11 9.44
CA SER A 26 8.81 4.98 10.35
C SER A 26 10.23 4.99 10.89
N LEU A 27 10.40 5.60 12.06
CA LEU A 27 11.66 5.61 12.75
C LEU A 27 11.86 4.22 13.35
N PRO A 28 13.11 3.72 13.39
CA PRO A 28 13.43 2.54 14.17
C PRO A 28 12.93 2.70 15.61
N GLN A 29 12.12 1.76 16.05
CA GLN A 29 11.61 1.66 17.41
C GLN A 29 12.42 0.60 18.17
N ASP A 30 12.67 0.81 19.46
CA ASP A 30 13.37 -0.18 20.28
C ASP A 30 12.47 -1.39 20.59
N GLY A 31 13.06 -2.59 20.54
CA GLY A 31 12.38 -3.85 20.80
C GLY A 31 12.04 -4.64 19.53
N PRO A 32 11.57 -5.89 19.69
CA PRO A 32 11.10 -6.70 18.57
C PRO A 32 9.82 -6.13 17.97
N CYS A 33 9.43 -6.61 16.80
CA CYS A 33 8.14 -6.28 16.22
C CYS A 33 7.00 -6.59 17.21
N SER A 34 6.09 -5.63 17.38
CA SER A 34 4.82 -5.88 18.06
C SER A 34 4.00 -6.94 17.31
N ASN A 35 3.03 -7.56 17.99
CA ASN A 35 2.08 -8.41 17.29
C ASN A 35 1.33 -7.55 16.27
N PRO A 36 1.30 -7.91 14.98
CA PRO A 36 0.61 -7.10 13.97
C PRO A 36 -0.88 -6.98 14.32
N PRO A 37 -1.58 -5.96 13.80
CA PRO A 37 -3.03 -5.94 13.81
C PRO A 37 -3.58 -7.26 13.25
N ALA A 38 -4.70 -7.73 13.81
CA ALA A 38 -5.30 -8.97 13.35
C ALA A 38 -5.60 -8.89 11.85
N ALA A 39 -5.22 -9.94 11.11
CA ALA A 39 -5.60 -10.07 9.72
C ALA A 39 -7.13 -10.10 9.57
N GLN A 40 -7.64 -9.61 8.45
CA GLN A 40 -9.06 -9.69 8.15
C GLN A 40 -9.55 -11.14 8.17
N GLU A 41 -10.58 -11.42 8.97
CA GLU A 41 -11.22 -12.72 8.98
C GLU A 41 -11.87 -13.03 7.63
N LYS A 42 -11.75 -14.30 7.20
CA LYS A 42 -12.36 -14.81 5.96
C LYS A 42 -11.93 -14.06 4.69
N PHE A 43 -10.79 -13.36 4.73
CA PHE A 43 -10.22 -12.66 3.58
C PHE A 43 -10.20 -13.54 2.33
N GLN A 44 -10.77 -13.02 1.24
CA GLN A 44 -10.73 -13.65 -0.07
C GLN A 44 -9.81 -12.84 -0.98
N ILE A 45 -8.83 -13.49 -1.59
CA ILE A 45 -7.82 -12.83 -2.44
C ILE A 45 -8.44 -12.02 -3.60
N ASN A 46 -9.59 -12.45 -4.13
CA ASN A 46 -10.30 -11.75 -5.20
C ASN A 46 -10.82 -10.37 -4.77
N GLU A 47 -11.05 -10.12 -3.49
CA GLU A 47 -11.41 -8.80 -2.96
C GLU A 47 -10.27 -7.78 -3.15
N LEU A 48 -9.01 -8.27 -3.17
CA LEU A 48 -7.81 -7.45 -3.35
C LEU A 48 -7.35 -7.37 -4.81
N THR A 49 -7.75 -8.27 -5.70
CA THR A 49 -7.31 -8.23 -7.11
C THR A 49 -7.80 -6.99 -7.86
N GLY A 50 -7.05 -6.56 -8.87
CA GLY A 50 -7.36 -5.42 -9.73
C GLY A 50 -6.52 -4.18 -9.42
N ARG A 51 -7.02 -3.02 -9.84
CA ARG A 51 -6.31 -1.75 -9.73
C ARG A 51 -6.65 -1.03 -8.41
N TRP A 52 -5.62 -0.45 -7.81
CA TRP A 52 -5.64 0.35 -6.59
C TRP A 52 -4.78 1.59 -6.73
N TYR A 53 -5.08 2.61 -5.95
CA TYR A 53 -4.31 3.83 -5.81
C TYR A 53 -3.82 3.92 -4.37
N ALA A 54 -2.52 4.19 -4.17
CA ALA A 54 -2.00 4.41 -2.83
C ALA A 54 -2.64 5.68 -2.24
N ALA A 55 -3.25 5.53 -1.07
CA ALA A 55 -3.89 6.62 -0.35
C ALA A 55 -2.90 7.26 0.63
N ARG A 56 -2.34 6.45 1.52
CA ARG A 56 -1.29 6.84 2.48
C ARG A 56 -0.28 5.70 2.63
N SER A 57 0.98 6.05 2.84
CA SER A 57 2.03 5.08 3.10
C SER A 57 3.16 5.69 3.91
N ASN A 58 3.78 4.88 4.77
CA ASN A 58 5.10 5.17 5.35
C ASN A 58 6.22 4.27 4.78
N TYR A 59 5.92 3.44 3.76
CA TYR A 59 6.93 2.62 3.08
C TYR A 59 7.93 3.45 2.27
N ASP A 60 7.47 4.58 1.73
CA ASP A 60 8.22 5.34 0.74
C ASP A 60 9.17 6.32 1.45
N SER A 61 10.32 5.79 1.89
CA SER A 61 11.43 6.61 2.42
C SER A 61 12.21 7.35 1.33
N ASP A 62 12.00 6.97 0.07
CA ASP A 62 12.64 7.59 -1.10
C ASP A 62 11.77 8.77 -1.56
N LYS A 63 12.16 9.98 -1.14
CA LYS A 63 11.43 11.24 -1.41
C LYS A 63 11.10 11.46 -2.89
N ASP A 64 11.86 10.80 -3.77
CA ASP A 64 11.78 10.98 -5.22
C ASP A 64 10.89 9.92 -5.90
N ARG A 65 10.29 9.00 -5.15
CA ARG A 65 9.44 7.92 -5.68
C ARG A 65 8.10 7.88 -4.98
N GLN A 66 7.04 8.04 -5.75
CA GLN A 66 5.67 7.93 -5.24
C GLN A 66 4.96 6.81 -5.98
N CYS A 67 4.58 5.76 -5.25
CA CYS A 67 3.71 4.73 -5.80
C CYS A 67 2.34 5.35 -6.08
N VAL A 68 1.97 5.52 -7.35
CA VAL A 68 0.71 6.19 -7.72
C VAL A 68 -0.40 5.20 -7.99
N GLU A 69 -0.06 4.02 -8.50
CA GLU A 69 -1.01 2.99 -8.90
C GLU A 69 -0.39 1.62 -8.61
N ILE A 70 -1.22 0.71 -8.11
CA ILE A 70 -0.83 -0.68 -7.88
C ILE A 70 -1.83 -1.57 -8.61
N LYS A 71 -1.30 -2.47 -9.41
CA LYS A 71 -2.07 -3.55 -10.01
C LYS A 71 -1.79 -4.82 -9.22
N ILE A 72 -2.84 -5.44 -8.69
CA ILE A 72 -2.77 -6.67 -7.91
C ILE A 72 -3.39 -7.79 -8.74
N GLU A 73 -2.64 -8.85 -8.96
CA GLU A 73 -3.06 -10.04 -9.71
C GLU A 73 -2.86 -11.28 -8.85
N GLN A 74 -3.62 -12.34 -9.14
CA GLN A 74 -3.45 -13.63 -8.49
C GLN A 74 -2.70 -14.57 -9.43
N ASP A 75 -1.67 -15.25 -8.93
CA ASP A 75 -0.93 -16.29 -9.63
C ASP A 75 -0.90 -17.57 -8.78
N GLY A 76 -1.85 -18.46 -9.05
CA GLY A 76 -2.11 -19.62 -8.19
C GLY A 76 -2.51 -19.18 -6.77
N ASN A 77 -1.64 -19.48 -5.79
CA ASN A 77 -1.83 -19.07 -4.39
C ASN A 77 -1.09 -17.77 -4.05
N ASP A 78 -0.20 -17.31 -4.92
CA ASP A 78 0.56 -16.08 -4.72
C ASP A 78 -0.25 -14.86 -5.19
N ILE A 79 0.03 -13.70 -4.59
CA ILE A 79 -0.40 -12.40 -5.08
C ILE A 79 0.78 -11.73 -5.78
N LEU A 80 0.57 -11.20 -6.97
CA LEU A 80 1.52 -10.40 -7.70
C LEU A 80 1.11 -8.93 -7.62
N GLY A 81 1.98 -8.09 -7.04
CA GLY A 81 1.83 -6.64 -7.02
C GLY A 81 2.70 -6.00 -8.10
N THR A 82 2.16 -5.05 -8.85
CA THR A 82 2.95 -4.14 -9.68
C THR A 82 2.67 -2.72 -9.25
N CYS A 83 3.61 -2.09 -8.55
CA CYS A 83 3.53 -0.68 -8.24
C CYS A 83 4.16 0.15 -9.37
N TYR A 84 3.41 1.12 -9.86
CA TYR A 84 3.86 2.12 -10.82
C TYR A 84 4.24 3.40 -10.07
N PHE A 85 5.49 3.82 -10.23
CA PHE A 85 6.00 5.02 -9.59
C PHE A 85 6.06 6.18 -10.56
N LYS A 86 5.82 7.38 -10.03
CA LYS A 86 6.31 8.60 -10.64
C LYS A 86 7.57 9.05 -9.91
N THR A 87 8.56 9.43 -10.69
CA THR A 87 9.79 10.06 -10.23
C THR A 87 9.96 11.40 -10.95
N GLU A 88 10.88 12.25 -10.48
CA GLU A 88 11.17 13.52 -11.16
C GLU A 88 11.65 13.32 -12.61
N THR A 89 12.33 12.20 -12.88
CA THR A 89 13.02 11.94 -14.17
C THR A 89 12.31 10.92 -15.06
N SER A 90 11.33 10.18 -14.52
CA SER A 90 10.62 9.12 -15.23
C SER A 90 9.21 8.93 -14.70
N ASN A 91 8.27 8.73 -15.62
CA ASN A 91 6.85 8.47 -15.33
C ASN A 91 6.46 6.99 -15.48
N ASN A 92 7.44 6.09 -15.70
CA ASN A 92 7.15 4.71 -16.08
C ASN A 92 8.09 3.70 -15.41
N THR A 93 8.59 4.03 -14.21
CA THR A 93 9.27 3.04 -13.38
C THR A 93 8.23 2.16 -12.70
N LYS A 94 8.49 0.86 -12.69
CA LYS A 94 7.65 -0.11 -11.98
C LYS A 94 8.50 -1.00 -11.11
N VAL A 95 7.89 -1.47 -10.02
CA VAL A 95 8.43 -2.52 -9.17
C VAL A 95 7.43 -3.66 -9.16
N GLU A 96 7.95 -4.87 -9.29
CA GLU A 96 7.14 -6.10 -9.26
C GLU A 96 7.42 -6.81 -7.94
N GLU A 97 6.35 -7.06 -7.20
CA GLU A 97 6.32 -7.69 -5.89
C GLU A 97 5.53 -8.99 -5.98
N LYS A 98 5.90 -9.95 -5.14
CA LYS A 98 5.16 -11.19 -4.96
C LYS A 98 4.93 -11.41 -3.48
N TYR A 99 3.73 -11.86 -3.14
CA TYR A 99 3.33 -12.18 -1.78
C TYR A 99 2.86 -13.63 -1.75
N SER A 100 3.57 -14.47 -1.01
CA SER A 100 3.22 -15.88 -0.86
C SER A 100 2.56 -16.11 0.50
N PRO A 101 1.38 -16.75 0.56
CA PRO A 101 0.64 -16.93 1.80
C PRO A 101 1.42 -17.75 2.82
N ILE A 102 1.31 -17.39 4.10
CA ILE A 102 1.89 -18.15 5.20
C ILE A 102 0.90 -19.22 5.63
N ALA A 103 1.36 -20.47 5.68
CA ALA A 103 0.54 -21.59 6.14
C ALA A 103 -0.01 -21.33 7.55
N ASP A 104 -1.28 -21.68 7.76
CA ASP A 104 -2.00 -21.55 9.03
C ASP A 104 -2.15 -20.10 9.55
N GLN A 105 -1.87 -19.09 8.71
CA GLN A 105 -1.96 -17.68 9.05
C GLN A 105 -2.70 -16.89 7.95
N PRO A 106 -4.03 -17.04 7.84
CA PRO A 106 -4.81 -16.40 6.79
C PRO A 106 -4.64 -14.88 6.81
N GLY A 107 -4.49 -14.28 5.63
CA GLY A 107 -4.25 -12.84 5.47
C GLY A 107 -2.81 -12.41 5.74
N ARG A 108 -1.89 -13.33 6.07
CA ARG A 108 -0.45 -13.05 6.20
C ARG A 108 0.37 -13.63 5.06
N TYR A 109 1.38 -12.89 4.62
CA TYR A 109 2.16 -13.20 3.42
C TYR A 109 3.66 -12.91 3.62
N ASN A 110 4.51 -13.79 3.09
CA ASN A 110 5.92 -13.49 2.88
C ASN A 110 6.06 -12.66 1.60
N SER A 111 6.83 -11.56 1.63
CA SER A 111 7.06 -10.75 0.44
C SER A 111 8.39 -11.01 -0.25
N TYR A 112 8.36 -10.83 -1.56
CA TYR A 112 9.49 -10.97 -2.45
C TYR A 112 9.50 -9.82 -3.45
N LEU A 113 10.69 -9.37 -3.81
CA LEU A 113 10.91 -8.30 -4.78
C LEU A 113 11.59 -8.87 -6.01
N ARG A 114 11.19 -8.41 -7.18
CA ARG A 114 11.94 -8.62 -8.40
C ARG A 114 12.77 -7.37 -8.71
N ALA A 115 14.10 -7.47 -8.53
CA ALA A 115 15.02 -6.34 -8.70
C ALA A 115 15.24 -5.92 -10.16
N THR A 116 15.01 -6.82 -11.12
CA THR A 116 15.18 -6.56 -12.55
C THR A 116 14.00 -7.11 -13.35
N PRO A 117 13.49 -6.41 -14.38
CA PRO A 117 12.37 -6.90 -15.18
C PRO A 117 12.65 -8.29 -15.76
N GLY A 118 11.76 -9.24 -15.50
CA GLY A 118 11.89 -10.64 -15.93
C GLY A 118 12.87 -11.50 -15.11
N GLY A 119 13.50 -10.96 -14.07
CA GLY A 119 14.38 -11.71 -13.16
C GLY A 119 13.62 -12.52 -12.10
N ASP A 120 14.38 -13.18 -11.23
CA ASP A 120 13.84 -13.96 -10.11
C ASP A 120 13.29 -13.06 -8.99
N TYR A 121 12.35 -13.61 -8.23
CA TYR A 121 11.85 -13.01 -6.99
C TYR A 121 12.78 -13.34 -5.83
N VAL A 122 13.24 -12.33 -5.11
CA VAL A 122 14.14 -12.45 -3.96
C VAL A 122 13.39 -12.08 -2.68
N PRO A 123 13.51 -12.84 -1.57
CA PRO A 123 12.83 -12.52 -0.31
C PRO A 123 13.21 -11.14 0.22
N CYS A 124 12.21 -10.39 0.71
CA CYS A 124 12.43 -9.08 1.34
C CYS A 124 12.59 -9.14 2.87
N ASN A 125 12.45 -10.33 3.46
CA ASN A 125 12.38 -10.54 4.91
C ASN A 125 11.32 -9.66 5.59
N LEU A 126 10.18 -9.47 4.91
CA LEU A 126 9.01 -8.76 5.41
C LEU A 126 7.82 -9.71 5.39
N THR A 127 7.08 -9.72 6.49
CA THR A 127 5.76 -10.36 6.56
C THR A 127 4.69 -9.29 6.48
N PHE A 128 3.85 -9.37 5.46
CA PHE A 128 2.71 -8.50 5.26
C PHE A 128 1.46 -9.11 5.89
N THR A 129 0.62 -8.26 6.43
CA THR A 129 -0.70 -8.60 6.97
C THR A 129 -1.73 -7.73 6.26
N ILE A 130 -2.71 -8.37 5.62
CA ILE A 130 -3.90 -7.68 5.12
C ILE A 130 -4.82 -7.45 6.32
N VAL A 131 -4.76 -6.24 6.86
CA VAL A 131 -5.47 -5.86 8.09
C VAL A 131 -6.96 -5.70 7.79
N LYS A 132 -7.30 -5.00 6.70
CA LYS A 132 -8.69 -4.72 6.35
C LYS A 132 -8.86 -4.46 4.85
N VAL A 133 -9.95 -4.95 4.28
CA VAL A 133 -10.47 -4.67 2.95
C VAL A 133 -11.96 -4.41 3.11
N GLU A 134 -12.41 -3.21 2.77
CA GLU A 134 -13.78 -2.76 2.93
C GLU A 134 -14.22 -1.98 1.69
N GLY A 135 -14.98 -2.66 0.82
CA GLY A 135 -15.45 -2.09 -0.44
C GLY A 135 -14.31 -1.69 -1.34
N ASP A 136 -14.14 -0.37 -1.54
CA ASP A 136 -13.12 0.21 -2.39
C ASP A 136 -11.85 0.63 -1.64
N ASN A 137 -11.69 0.25 -0.37
CA ASN A 137 -10.52 0.60 0.44
C ASN A 137 -9.84 -0.66 0.99
N ALA A 138 -8.50 -0.62 1.11
CA ALA A 138 -7.73 -1.68 1.77
C ALA A 138 -6.62 -1.09 2.65
N LEU A 139 -6.19 -1.84 3.66
CA LEU A 139 -5.10 -1.54 4.60
C LEU A 139 -4.21 -2.77 4.72
N GLU A 140 -2.92 -2.56 4.49
CA GLU A 140 -1.88 -3.52 4.82
C GLU A 140 -0.95 -2.97 5.90
N TYR A 141 -0.35 -3.89 6.63
CA TYR A 141 0.69 -3.63 7.62
C TYR A 141 1.84 -4.62 7.42
N ALA A 142 3.07 -4.20 7.69
CA ALA A 142 4.22 -5.08 7.82
C ALA A 142 5.13 -4.55 8.92
N CYS A 143 5.98 -5.42 9.47
CA CYS A 143 7.04 -5.02 10.38
C CYS A 143 8.35 -5.69 9.97
N LYS A 144 9.45 -4.97 10.14
CA LYS A 144 10.81 -5.48 9.90
C LYS A 144 11.66 -5.32 11.14
N GLU A 145 12.29 -6.39 11.58
CA GLU A 145 13.29 -6.33 12.64
C GLU A 145 14.67 -5.95 12.08
N GLU A 146 15.36 -5.07 12.79
CA GLU A 146 16.73 -4.63 12.52
C GLU A 146 17.54 -4.68 13.83
N GLY A 147 18.06 -5.87 14.15
CA GLY A 147 18.81 -6.08 15.40
C GLY A 147 17.89 -6.09 16.62
N ASN A 148 18.06 -5.10 17.51
CA ASN A 148 17.20 -4.90 18.69
C ASN A 148 16.12 -3.84 18.46
N GLN A 149 15.95 -3.41 17.21
CA GLN A 149 14.96 -2.42 16.80
C GLN A 149 14.02 -3.03 15.77
N HIS A 150 12.90 -2.36 15.51
CA HIS A 150 12.01 -2.68 14.41
C HIS A 150 11.49 -1.43 13.71
N ILE A 151 10.94 -1.63 12.51
CA ILE A 151 10.30 -0.58 11.71
C ILE A 151 8.93 -1.09 11.29
N ASP A 152 7.89 -0.34 11.64
CA ASP A 152 6.51 -0.60 11.22
C ASP A 152 6.21 0.07 9.89
N PHE A 153 5.54 -0.66 9.02
CA PHE A 153 5.08 -0.18 7.74
C PHE A 153 3.57 -0.38 7.62
N TYR A 154 2.89 0.60 7.06
CA TYR A 154 1.49 0.51 6.68
C TYR A 154 1.25 1.22 5.35
N ARG A 155 0.26 0.72 4.64
CA ARG A 155 -0.20 1.36 3.41
C ARG A 155 -1.70 1.18 3.29
N SER A 156 -2.38 2.29 3.02
CA SER A 156 -3.79 2.28 2.66
C SER A 156 -3.94 2.44 1.15
N TYR A 157 -4.97 1.82 0.62
CA TYR A 157 -5.30 1.78 -0.79
C TYR A 157 -6.74 2.21 -1.02
N SER A 158 -7.02 2.83 -2.17
CA SER A 158 -8.38 3.03 -2.65
C SER A 158 -8.53 2.69 -4.13
N ARG A 159 -9.68 2.13 -4.53
CA ARG A 159 -10.02 1.94 -5.95
C ARG A 159 -10.55 3.21 -6.61
N LYS A 160 -10.91 4.22 -5.82
CA LYS A 160 -11.52 5.46 -6.27
C LYS A 160 -10.63 6.66 -5.96
N LEU A 161 -10.70 7.64 -6.85
CA LEU A 161 -10.11 8.97 -6.67
C LEU A 161 -11.23 10.02 -6.74
N PRO A 162 -11.24 11.05 -5.88
CA PRO A 162 -10.32 11.24 -4.74
C PRO A 162 -10.55 10.20 -3.63
N VAL A 163 -9.51 9.93 -2.84
CA VAL A 163 -9.60 9.05 -1.67
C VAL A 163 -10.46 9.72 -0.60
N SER A 164 -11.33 8.96 0.07
CA SER A 164 -12.10 9.45 1.22
C SER A 164 -11.19 9.61 2.44
N GLU A 165 -11.04 10.84 2.92
CA GLU A 165 -10.23 11.15 4.11
C GLU A 165 -10.74 10.42 5.37
N ASP A 166 -12.08 10.36 5.55
CA ASP A 166 -12.68 9.63 6.67
C ASP A 166 -12.34 8.13 6.64
N ALA A 167 -12.42 7.50 5.47
CA ALA A 167 -12.09 6.09 5.31
C ALA A 167 -10.60 5.83 5.58
N ASP A 168 -9.73 6.70 5.06
CA ASP A 168 -8.28 6.61 5.28
C ASP A 168 -7.92 6.78 6.76
N ASN A 169 -8.49 7.80 7.42
CA ASN A 169 -8.25 8.06 8.85
C ASN A 169 -8.72 6.91 9.76
N GLN A 170 -9.85 6.28 9.43
CA GLN A 170 -10.30 5.08 10.17
C GLN A 170 -9.30 3.93 10.05
N PHE A 171 -8.67 3.75 8.88
CA PHE A 171 -7.69 2.69 8.68
C PHE A 171 -6.39 2.98 9.44
N ILE A 172 -5.92 4.23 9.42
CA ILE A 172 -4.74 4.62 10.19
C ILE A 172 -4.96 4.44 11.69
N GLN A 173 -6.17 4.68 12.19
CA GLN A 173 -6.47 4.47 13.60
C GLN A 173 -6.33 2.99 14.00
N ILE A 174 -6.67 2.04 13.13
CA ILE A 174 -6.47 0.59 13.40
C ILE A 174 -4.99 0.26 13.65
N VAL A 175 -4.09 0.90 12.90
CA VAL A 175 -2.64 0.72 13.09
C VAL A 175 -2.17 1.38 14.39
N LYS A 176 -2.70 2.58 14.71
CA LYS A 176 -2.31 3.33 15.93
C LYS A 176 -2.83 2.72 17.23
N ASP A 177 -3.94 1.99 17.18
CA ASP A 177 -4.54 1.31 18.34
C ASP A 177 -3.85 -0.02 18.68
N ASN A 178 -2.86 -0.44 17.89
CA ASN A 178 -2.14 -1.69 18.02
C ASN A 178 -0.76 -1.49 18.66
#